data_AF-A0A6J2Y4M0-F1
#
_entry.id   AF-A0A6J2Y4M0-F1
#
_cell.length_a   1.000
_cell.length_b   1.000
_cell.length_c   1.000
_cell.angle_alpha   90.00
_cell.angle_beta   90.00
_cell.angle_gamma   90.00
#
_symmetry.space_group_name_H-M   'P 1'
#
loop_
_entity.id
_entity.type
_entity.pdbx_description
1 polymer ?
#
loop_
_entity_poly.entity_id
_entity_poly.type
_entity_poly.pdbx_seq_one_letter_code
_entity_poly.pdbx_strand_id
1 'polypeptide(L)'
;MAVINENYSSDSKWKSCMPWLKQKIANKCTKKTLYKRLPILTWLPKYDRQCAIGDLLAGITVGLMVIPQALAYSGIAGVPTQYGLYGSFLGCIVYIFFGGCKDVPMGPTAIASLLTYQAVRGVSTEHALLLCFLTGVVQVLMGIFGLGFLVDFISGPVSSGFTSAVALIILTSQVRDILGVTASGSVFTEMWGNIFRNIHETNAWDTVLGICCIAVLLIMRIIGQLKIGSNKGGVEETKLQLFANKFLWLFSTARNAIVVIVCGFIGYSFQQNGDSPFQLIGAVPSGLPNFQLPPFGFTQSVNGTEIYYSFLDMVSDLGTGIIVTPLISLLETIAICKAFANGKAVDATQELLAIGLANVANSFVQAFPGGGALARSAVNNASGVRTPLGGLYTGLLVILALLYFTPYFQYIPKSSLAAIIIAAVIFMVEVKVVKPMWRSKKSDLFLGLATFIACLVLPLEIGILVGIGLNLLFILYHAARPKISVEKLTSHEGTEYLILTPDRCLIFPSTDYVRNLVTKHSIRQGIPVVIDCSHIYGADFTAATVVESLTKDFAARDQPLLFYNLKPSVSAVFEGVSPQDFVVFYNQDQLDELLRKKQPEKPTNDLV
;
A
#
# COMPACT_ATOMS: atom_id res chain seq x y z
N MET A 1 35.66 -2.27 55.37
CA MET A 1 35.85 -0.84 55.03
C MET A 1 36.92 -0.73 53.96
N ALA A 2 36.52 -0.62 52.69
CA ALA A 2 37.28 0.00 51.61
C ALA A 2 36.32 0.08 50.41
N VAL A 3 35.86 1.28 50.11
CA VAL A 3 34.96 1.60 48.99
C VAL A 3 35.80 1.58 47.71
N ILE A 4 35.48 0.68 46.79
CA ILE A 4 36.00 0.71 45.41
C ILE A 4 35.06 1.59 44.61
N ASN A 5 35.65 2.63 44.01
CA ASN A 5 34.98 3.72 43.31
C ASN A 5 34.66 3.29 41.86
N GLU A 6 33.46 2.75 41.62
CA GLU A 6 32.92 2.52 40.27
C GLU A 6 32.19 3.78 39.76
N ASN A 7 32.96 4.73 39.20
CA ASN A 7 32.43 5.78 38.33
C ASN A 7 32.92 5.57 36.89
N TYR A 8 32.63 4.38 36.36
CA TYR A 8 32.76 4.03 34.94
C TYR A 8 31.37 4.07 34.29
N SER A 9 30.72 5.23 34.21
CA SER A 9 29.34 5.30 33.69
C SER A 9 29.13 6.43 32.67
N SER A 10 28.47 6.03 31.58
CA SER A 10 27.84 6.79 30.48
C SER A 10 28.69 7.66 29.54
N ASP A 11 29.67 8.42 30.03
CA ASP A 11 30.21 9.55 29.24
C ASP A 11 31.20 9.13 28.13
N SER A 12 31.88 7.99 28.28
CA SER A 12 32.83 7.46 27.28
C SER A 12 32.15 6.79 26.07
N LYS A 13 30.96 6.20 26.26
CA LYS A 13 30.19 5.58 25.17
C LYS A 13 29.61 6.64 24.21
N TRP A 14 29.13 7.76 24.75
CA TRP A 14 28.64 8.88 23.94
C TRP A 14 29.74 9.56 23.12
N LYS A 15 30.94 9.73 23.69
CA LYS A 15 32.10 10.30 22.97
C LYS A 15 32.65 9.39 21.87
N SER A 16 32.57 8.07 22.03
CA SER A 16 32.94 7.09 21.00
C SER A 16 31.93 7.03 19.83
N CYS A 17 30.63 7.21 20.11
CA CYS A 17 29.59 7.18 19.09
C CYS A 17 29.51 8.49 18.29
N MET A 18 29.90 9.63 18.87
CA MET A 18 29.84 10.97 18.26
C MET A 18 30.59 11.09 16.91
N PRO A 19 31.84 10.60 16.73
CA PRO A 19 32.51 10.63 15.44
C PRO A 19 31.83 9.74 14.40
N TRP A 20 31.36 8.54 14.79
CA TRP A 20 30.61 7.65 13.90
C TRP A 20 29.28 8.27 13.45
N LEU A 21 28.55 8.91 14.36
CA LEU A 21 27.30 9.62 14.08
C LEU A 21 27.55 10.84 13.18
N LYS A 22 28.57 11.66 13.49
CA LYS A 22 28.99 12.81 12.66
C LYS A 22 29.39 12.38 11.25
N GLN A 23 30.13 11.28 11.11
CA GLN A 23 30.55 10.76 9.82
C GLN A 23 29.37 10.19 9.01
N LYS A 24 28.39 9.54 9.67
CA LYS A 24 27.13 9.10 9.04
C LYS A 24 26.24 10.26 8.63
N ILE A 25 26.18 11.33 9.41
CA ILE A 25 25.43 12.56 9.11
C ILE A 25 26.10 13.31 7.94
N ALA A 26 27.42 13.50 7.99
CA ALA A 26 28.19 14.14 6.92
C ALA A 26 28.07 13.39 5.59
N ASN A 27 28.13 12.05 5.62
CA ASN A 27 27.93 11.22 4.42
C ASN A 27 26.48 11.21 3.92
N LYS A 28 25.49 11.52 4.78
CA LYS A 28 24.08 11.64 4.39
C LYS A 28 23.71 13.05 3.90
N CYS A 29 24.39 14.12 4.33
CA CYS A 29 24.14 15.51 3.90
C CYS A 29 24.79 15.85 2.56
N THR A 30 24.74 14.95 1.58
CA THR A 30 25.25 15.20 0.23
C THR A 30 24.21 15.93 -0.62
N LYS A 31 24.67 16.68 -1.63
CA LYS A 31 23.81 17.31 -2.66
C LYS A 31 22.81 16.30 -3.24
N LYS A 32 23.23 15.06 -3.51
CA LYS A 32 22.37 13.97 -4.00
C LYS A 32 21.21 13.64 -3.04
N THR A 33 21.46 13.62 -1.73
CA THR A 33 20.41 13.37 -0.73
C THR A 33 19.43 14.52 -0.67
N LEU A 34 19.91 15.77 -0.79
CA LEU A 34 19.04 16.95 -0.84
C LEU A 34 18.07 16.89 -2.03
N TYR A 35 18.56 16.62 -3.25
CA TYR A 35 17.70 16.43 -4.43
C TYR A 35 16.75 15.24 -4.30
N LYS A 36 17.17 14.18 -3.58
CA LYS A 36 16.32 13.01 -3.33
C LYS A 36 15.20 13.30 -2.33
N ARG A 37 15.47 14.10 -1.29
CA ARG A 37 14.52 14.41 -0.20
C ARG A 37 13.63 15.62 -0.49
N LEU A 38 14.07 16.53 -1.36
CA LEU A 38 13.30 17.65 -1.87
C LEU A 38 13.21 17.56 -3.40
N PRO A 39 12.30 16.71 -3.93
CA PRO A 39 12.11 16.55 -5.37
C PRO A 39 11.81 17.87 -6.10
N ILE A 40 11.25 18.87 -5.42
CA ILE A 40 11.04 20.22 -5.96
C ILE A 40 12.30 20.81 -6.61
N LEU A 41 13.47 20.57 -6.05
CA LEU A 41 14.73 21.08 -6.60
C LEU A 41 15.10 20.43 -7.93
N THR A 42 14.54 19.27 -8.27
CA THR A 42 14.81 18.55 -9.52
C THR A 42 13.90 18.99 -10.67
N TRP A 43 12.62 19.27 -10.39
CA TRP A 43 11.63 19.58 -11.42
C TRP A 43 11.41 21.08 -11.60
N LEU A 44 11.53 21.89 -10.54
CA LEU A 44 11.30 23.34 -10.59
C LEU A 44 12.23 24.06 -11.59
N PRO A 45 13.54 23.73 -11.70
CA PRO A 45 14.41 24.35 -12.70
C PRO A 45 14.07 23.99 -14.15
N LYS A 46 13.31 22.91 -14.37
CA LYS A 46 12.88 22.42 -15.68
C LYS A 46 11.45 22.86 -16.03
N TYR A 47 10.86 23.74 -15.22
CA TYR A 47 9.48 24.16 -15.36
C TYR A 47 9.31 25.09 -16.56
N ASP A 48 8.47 24.68 -17.50
CA ASP A 48 8.19 25.45 -18.73
C ASP A 48 6.72 25.90 -18.79
N ARG A 49 6.38 26.72 -19.81
CA ARG A 49 5.02 27.21 -20.02
C ARG A 49 4.01 26.08 -20.27
N GLN A 50 4.45 24.97 -20.87
CA GLN A 50 3.55 23.84 -21.11
C GLN A 50 3.23 23.09 -19.81
N CYS A 51 4.18 22.98 -18.87
CA CYS A 51 3.93 22.52 -17.51
C CYS A 51 2.92 23.42 -16.79
N ALA A 52 3.07 24.74 -16.90
CA ALA A 52 2.12 25.69 -16.31
C ALA A 52 0.67 25.45 -16.77
N ILE A 53 0.45 25.31 -18.07
CA ILE A 53 -0.88 25.09 -18.63
C ILE A 53 -1.42 23.70 -18.23
N GLY A 54 -0.59 22.66 -18.31
CA GLY A 54 -0.98 21.29 -17.94
C GLY A 54 -1.35 21.18 -16.46
N ASP A 55 -0.55 21.77 -15.57
CA ASP A 55 -0.77 21.73 -14.14
C ASP A 55 -1.97 22.59 -13.72
N LEU A 56 -2.22 23.72 -14.38
CA LEU A 56 -3.41 24.55 -14.15
C LEU A 56 -4.69 23.80 -14.53
N LEU A 57 -4.72 23.22 -15.74
CA LEU A 57 -5.88 22.47 -16.21
C LEU A 57 -6.15 21.26 -15.33
N ALA A 58 -5.11 20.48 -15.01
CA ALA A 58 -5.24 19.32 -14.14
C ALA A 58 -5.62 19.70 -12.70
N GLY A 59 -5.07 20.79 -12.17
CA GLY A 59 -5.38 21.24 -10.82
C GLY A 59 -6.81 21.76 -10.67
N ILE A 60 -7.35 22.46 -11.68
CA ILE A 60 -8.76 22.87 -11.71
C ILE A 60 -9.69 21.65 -11.84
N THR A 61 -9.39 20.70 -12.75
CA THR A 61 -10.24 19.51 -12.93
C THR A 61 -10.27 18.64 -11.68
N VAL A 62 -9.11 18.42 -11.04
CA VAL A 62 -9.02 17.69 -9.77
C VAL A 62 -9.66 18.47 -8.63
N GLY A 63 -9.51 19.80 -8.59
CA GLY A 63 -10.17 20.65 -7.58
C GLY A 63 -11.70 20.56 -7.63
N LEU A 64 -12.28 20.64 -8.82
CA LEU A 64 -13.73 20.47 -9.02
C LEU A 64 -14.22 19.08 -8.61
N MET A 65 -13.35 18.07 -8.72
CA MET A 65 -13.65 16.71 -8.27
C MET A 65 -13.49 16.54 -6.75
N VAL A 66 -12.48 17.16 -6.14
CA VAL A 66 -12.15 16.94 -4.72
C VAL A 66 -13.17 17.59 -3.79
N ILE A 67 -13.78 18.72 -4.17
CA ILE A 67 -14.74 19.43 -3.30
C ILE A 67 -15.95 18.55 -2.96
N PRO A 68 -16.74 18.03 -3.92
CA PRO A 68 -17.81 17.07 -3.63
C PRO A 68 -17.33 15.82 -2.88
N GLN A 69 -16.18 15.28 -3.28
CA GLN A 69 -15.66 14.04 -2.71
C GLN A 69 -15.25 14.22 -1.25
N ALA A 70 -14.63 15.34 -0.92
CA ALA A 70 -14.22 15.68 0.43
C ALA A 70 -15.43 15.77 1.37
N LEU A 71 -16.51 16.43 0.94
CA LEU A 71 -17.77 16.50 1.70
C LEU A 71 -18.36 15.10 1.93
N ALA A 72 -18.36 14.27 0.89
CA ALA A 72 -18.88 12.90 0.96
C ALA A 72 -18.03 12.01 1.88
N TYR A 73 -16.71 12.14 1.79
CA TYR A 73 -15.74 11.35 2.55
C TYR A 73 -15.71 11.69 4.04
N SER A 74 -15.92 12.94 4.44
CA SER A 74 -16.17 13.26 5.85
C SER A 74 -17.41 12.54 6.41
N GLY A 75 -18.45 12.37 5.60
CA GLY A 75 -19.64 11.59 5.98
C GLY A 75 -19.35 10.11 6.19
N ILE A 76 -18.45 9.52 5.38
CA ILE A 76 -17.94 8.15 5.61
C ILE A 76 -17.15 8.09 6.92
N ALA A 77 -16.25 9.06 7.13
CA ALA A 77 -15.41 9.14 8.33
C ALA A 77 -16.18 9.39 9.63
N GLY A 78 -17.47 9.74 9.54
CA GLY A 78 -18.30 10.05 10.72
C GLY A 78 -17.93 11.37 11.38
N VAL A 79 -17.23 12.26 10.66
CA VAL A 79 -16.84 13.60 11.15
C VAL A 79 -17.68 14.68 10.45
N PRO A 80 -17.78 15.89 11.03
CA PRO A 80 -18.51 16.97 10.38
C PRO A 80 -17.95 17.30 8.99
N THR A 81 -18.80 17.77 8.09
CA THR A 81 -18.53 17.79 6.66
C THR A 81 -17.36 18.71 6.24
N GLN A 82 -17.14 19.78 7.00
CA GLN A 82 -16.04 20.73 6.75
C GLN A 82 -14.65 20.10 6.88
N TYR A 83 -14.49 19.08 7.74
CA TYR A 83 -13.20 18.45 8.02
C TYR A 83 -12.61 17.75 6.79
N GLY A 84 -13.46 17.34 5.82
CA GLY A 84 -13.01 16.84 4.54
C GLY A 84 -12.36 17.93 3.67
N LEU A 85 -12.95 19.11 3.61
CA LEU A 85 -12.40 20.24 2.85
C LEU A 85 -11.09 20.72 3.48
N TYR A 86 -10.99 20.72 4.81
CA TYR A 86 -9.78 21.12 5.52
C TYR A 86 -8.57 20.23 5.16
N GLY A 87 -8.77 18.93 4.96
CA GLY A 87 -7.70 18.01 4.55
C GLY A 87 -7.27 18.11 3.08
N SER A 88 -7.92 18.96 2.27
CA SER A 88 -7.78 18.96 0.81
C SER A 88 -6.93 20.11 0.25
N PHE A 89 -6.35 20.97 1.11
CA PHE A 89 -5.52 22.11 0.65
C PHE A 89 -4.07 22.07 1.20
N LEU A 90 -3.87 21.97 2.51
CA LEU A 90 -2.54 22.13 3.10
C LEU A 90 -1.61 20.97 2.73
N GLY A 91 -2.11 19.74 2.79
CA GLY A 91 -1.39 18.54 2.37
C GLY A 91 -0.99 18.59 0.89
N CYS A 92 -1.83 19.18 0.02
CA CYS A 92 -1.48 19.40 -1.39
C CYS A 92 -0.27 20.31 -1.52
N ILE A 93 -0.23 21.41 -0.75
CA ILE A 93 0.89 22.36 -0.76
C ILE A 93 2.17 21.70 -0.25
N VAL A 94 2.10 20.94 0.85
CA VAL A 94 3.27 20.23 1.40
C VAL A 94 3.78 19.17 0.42
N TYR A 95 2.89 18.45 -0.25
CA TYR A 95 3.26 17.42 -1.22
C TYR A 95 4.03 17.99 -2.43
N ILE A 96 3.86 19.27 -2.80
CA ILE A 96 4.66 19.93 -3.87
C ILE A 96 6.16 19.89 -3.55
N PHE A 97 6.53 20.06 -2.28
CA PHE A 97 7.93 20.14 -1.86
C PHE A 97 8.59 18.77 -1.74
N PHE A 98 7.86 17.79 -1.21
CA PHE A 98 8.40 16.49 -0.80
C PHE A 98 7.97 15.31 -1.70
N GLY A 99 6.88 15.44 -2.44
CA GLY A 99 6.31 14.38 -3.28
C GLY A 99 7.18 14.05 -4.49
N GLY A 100 7.38 12.76 -4.74
CA GLY A 100 8.14 12.27 -5.89
C GLY A 100 7.26 12.01 -7.13
N CYS A 101 5.96 11.81 -6.95
CA CYS A 101 5.02 11.49 -8.02
C CYS A 101 4.10 12.68 -8.35
N LYS A 102 4.09 13.12 -9.62
CA LYS A 102 3.20 14.20 -10.10
C LYS A 102 1.71 13.82 -10.09
N ASP A 103 1.42 12.52 -10.11
CA ASP A 103 0.07 11.99 -10.33
C ASP A 103 -0.70 11.78 -9.03
N VAL A 104 -0.11 12.09 -7.87
CA VAL A 104 -0.72 11.92 -6.53
C VAL A 104 -1.33 13.23 -6.04
N PRO A 105 -2.64 13.46 -6.23
CA PRO A 105 -3.34 14.56 -5.59
C PRO A 105 -3.66 14.20 -4.14
N MET A 106 -3.05 14.92 -3.20
CA MET A 106 -3.30 14.75 -1.76
C MET A 106 -4.75 15.14 -1.40
N GLY A 107 -5.32 14.52 -0.39
CA GLY A 107 -6.64 14.86 0.15
C GLY A 107 -7.32 13.65 0.80
N PRO A 108 -8.56 13.78 1.29
CA PRO A 108 -9.31 12.64 1.80
C PRO A 108 -9.47 11.55 0.73
N THR A 109 -9.36 10.30 1.16
CA THR A 109 -9.64 9.13 0.33
C THR A 109 -10.76 8.32 0.94
N ALA A 110 -11.47 7.54 0.12
CA ALA A 110 -12.55 6.70 0.63
C ALA A 110 -12.02 5.67 1.65
N ILE A 111 -10.81 5.13 1.42
CA ILE A 111 -10.16 4.17 2.31
C ILE A 111 -9.77 4.83 3.63
N ALA A 112 -9.08 5.98 3.56
CA ALA A 112 -8.67 6.70 4.78
C ALA A 112 -9.87 7.15 5.61
N SER A 113 -10.98 7.52 4.95
CA SER A 113 -12.22 7.88 5.64
C SER A 113 -12.87 6.69 6.34
N LEU A 114 -12.92 5.53 5.68
CA LEU A 114 -13.44 4.30 6.28
C LEU A 114 -12.58 3.82 7.45
N LEU A 115 -11.26 3.88 7.32
CA LEU A 115 -10.33 3.54 8.41
C LEU A 115 -10.44 4.50 9.58
N THR A 116 -10.59 5.80 9.30
CA THR A 116 -10.86 6.82 10.32
C THR A 116 -12.16 6.49 11.06
N TYR A 117 -13.23 6.15 10.34
CA TYR A 117 -14.51 5.76 10.95
C TYR A 117 -14.38 4.54 11.85
N GLN A 118 -13.61 3.52 11.43
CA GLN A 118 -13.38 2.32 12.23
C GLN A 118 -12.54 2.59 13.48
N ALA A 119 -11.51 3.42 13.37
CA ALA A 119 -10.62 3.78 14.48
C ALA A 119 -11.26 4.76 15.49
N VAL A 120 -12.22 5.57 15.05
CA VAL A 120 -12.87 6.64 15.84
C VAL A 120 -14.29 6.23 16.24
N ARG A 121 -14.66 4.95 16.08
CA ARG A 121 -16.03 4.48 16.33
C ARG A 121 -16.42 4.66 17.80
N GLY A 122 -17.46 5.47 18.04
CA GLY A 122 -18.00 5.69 19.39
C GLY A 122 -17.22 6.70 20.23
N VAL A 123 -16.22 7.36 19.64
CA VAL A 123 -15.44 8.42 20.29
C VAL A 123 -15.60 9.75 19.55
N SER A 124 -15.04 10.83 20.10
CA SER A 124 -15.21 12.20 19.59
C SER A 124 -14.43 12.45 18.28
N THR A 125 -14.83 13.50 17.55
CA THR A 125 -14.11 13.99 16.35
C THR A 125 -12.64 14.34 16.60
N GLU A 126 -12.29 14.75 17.83
CA GLU A 126 -10.92 15.09 18.21
C GLU A 126 -9.97 13.90 18.03
N HIS A 127 -10.46 12.66 18.21
CA HIS A 127 -9.67 11.45 17.96
C HIS A 127 -9.30 11.30 16.47
N ALA A 128 -10.16 11.72 15.54
CA ALA A 128 -9.83 11.71 14.11
C ALA A 128 -8.72 12.70 13.76
N LEU A 129 -8.69 13.85 14.43
CA LEU A 129 -7.64 14.86 14.25
C LEU A 129 -6.30 14.37 14.81
N LEU A 130 -6.34 13.76 16.00
CA LEU A 130 -5.17 13.13 16.60
C LEU A 130 -4.65 11.97 15.73
N LEU A 131 -5.56 11.15 15.19
CA LEU A 131 -5.20 10.06 14.28
C LEU A 131 -4.49 10.59 13.03
N CYS A 132 -4.90 11.75 12.48
CA CYS A 132 -4.21 12.41 11.36
C CYS A 132 -2.75 12.74 11.71
N PHE A 133 -2.55 13.36 12.88
CA PHE A 133 -1.21 13.69 13.37
C PHE A 133 -0.36 12.43 13.58
N LEU A 134 -0.89 11.43 14.31
CA LEU A 134 -0.18 10.18 14.60
C LEU A 134 0.13 9.39 13.34
N THR A 135 -0.81 9.32 12.39
CA THR A 135 -0.60 8.73 11.06
C THR A 135 0.59 9.41 10.37
N GLY A 136 0.62 10.74 10.37
CA GLY A 136 1.72 11.51 9.79
C GLY A 136 3.06 11.25 10.49
N VAL A 137 3.09 11.23 11.82
CA VAL A 137 4.31 10.95 12.62
C VAL A 137 4.82 9.55 12.35
N VAL A 138 3.95 8.53 12.37
CA VAL A 138 4.33 7.14 12.09
C VAL A 138 4.89 7.01 10.67
N GLN A 139 4.25 7.64 9.67
CA GLN A 139 4.77 7.68 8.30
C GLN A 139 6.15 8.35 8.23
N VAL A 140 6.33 9.51 8.86
CA VAL A 140 7.64 10.18 8.89
C VAL A 140 8.70 9.29 9.55
N LEU A 141 8.39 8.66 10.68
CA LEU A 141 9.30 7.74 11.36
C LEU A 141 9.66 6.55 10.46
N MET A 142 8.68 5.89 9.86
CA MET A 142 8.91 4.80 8.93
C MET A 142 9.76 5.24 7.72
N GLY A 143 9.56 6.45 7.21
CA GLY A 143 10.36 7.04 6.14
C GLY A 143 11.81 7.36 6.54
N ILE A 144 12.02 7.80 7.79
CA ILE A 144 13.35 8.05 8.36
C ILE A 144 14.12 6.73 8.54
N PHE A 145 13.45 5.69 9.04
CA PHE A 145 14.03 4.36 9.24
C PHE A 145 14.18 3.56 7.94
N GLY A 146 13.66 4.05 6.81
CA GLY A 146 13.77 3.37 5.52
C GLY A 146 12.87 2.13 5.42
N LEU A 147 11.76 2.10 6.17
CA LEU A 147 10.80 1.00 6.20
C LEU A 147 9.91 0.91 4.94
N GLY A 148 10.27 1.63 3.86
CA GLY A 148 9.57 1.54 2.58
C GLY A 148 9.61 0.15 1.94
N PHE A 149 10.57 -0.70 2.32
CA PHE A 149 10.66 -2.09 1.87
C PHE A 149 9.48 -2.95 2.36
N LEU A 150 8.74 -2.53 3.40
CA LEU A 150 7.55 -3.24 3.87
C LEU A 150 6.50 -3.40 2.78
N VAL A 151 6.44 -2.47 1.83
CA VAL A 151 5.52 -2.50 0.69
C VAL A 151 5.82 -3.68 -0.25
N ASP A 152 7.06 -4.16 -0.29
CA ASP A 152 7.45 -5.28 -1.16
C ASP A 152 6.95 -6.64 -0.64
N PHE A 153 6.53 -6.72 0.63
CA PHE A 153 5.91 -7.93 1.19
C PHE A 153 4.42 -8.06 0.91
N ILE A 154 3.82 -7.06 0.26
CA ILE A 154 2.40 -7.08 -0.09
C ILE A 154 2.28 -7.45 -1.56
N SER A 155 1.83 -8.68 -1.78
CA SER A 155 1.72 -9.23 -3.12
C SER A 155 0.54 -8.62 -3.89
N GLY A 156 0.64 -8.58 -5.22
CA GLY A 156 -0.45 -8.16 -6.10
C GLY A 156 -1.81 -8.84 -5.79
N PRO A 157 -1.85 -10.17 -5.55
CA PRO A 157 -3.06 -10.87 -5.10
C PRO A 157 -3.70 -10.32 -3.82
N VAL A 158 -2.89 -10.05 -2.78
CA VAL A 158 -3.37 -9.49 -1.51
C VAL A 158 -3.92 -8.10 -1.73
N SER A 159 -3.19 -7.26 -2.49
CA SER A 159 -3.63 -5.91 -2.84
C SER A 159 -4.95 -5.91 -3.60
N SER A 160 -5.11 -6.78 -4.60
CA SER A 160 -6.34 -6.88 -5.42
C SER A 160 -7.54 -7.39 -4.62
N GLY A 161 -7.32 -8.37 -3.74
CA GLY A 161 -8.34 -8.86 -2.81
C GLY A 161 -8.79 -7.78 -1.81
N PHE A 162 -7.84 -7.05 -1.24
CA PHE A 162 -8.10 -5.92 -0.35
C PHE A 162 -8.87 -4.78 -1.06
N THR A 163 -8.39 -4.30 -2.21
CA THR A 163 -9.05 -3.18 -2.93
C THR A 163 -10.48 -3.54 -3.36
N SER A 164 -10.71 -4.79 -3.78
CA SER A 164 -12.04 -5.28 -4.13
C SER A 164 -12.98 -5.36 -2.92
N ALA A 165 -12.47 -5.79 -1.76
CA ALA A 165 -13.26 -5.83 -0.52
C ALA A 165 -13.60 -4.42 -0.03
N VAL A 166 -12.62 -3.52 0.00
CA VAL A 166 -12.81 -2.11 0.37
C VAL A 166 -13.84 -1.44 -0.54
N ALA A 167 -13.74 -1.67 -1.86
CA ALA A 167 -14.72 -1.14 -2.80
C ALA A 167 -16.14 -1.60 -2.47
N LEU A 168 -16.34 -2.88 -2.13
CA LEU A 168 -17.64 -3.43 -1.77
C LEU A 168 -18.16 -2.90 -0.42
N ILE A 169 -17.29 -2.71 0.58
CA ILE A 169 -17.63 -2.11 1.87
C ILE A 169 -18.08 -0.67 1.66
N ILE A 170 -17.32 0.12 0.88
CA ILE A 170 -17.68 1.50 0.57
C ILE A 170 -19.03 1.52 -0.16
N LEU A 171 -19.24 0.71 -1.20
CA LEU A 171 -20.53 0.64 -1.91
C LEU A 171 -21.68 0.37 -0.94
N THR A 172 -21.52 -0.62 -0.05
CA THR A 172 -22.52 -0.95 0.99
C THR A 172 -22.77 0.22 1.93
N SER A 173 -21.72 0.91 2.37
CA SER A 173 -21.85 2.07 3.27
C SER A 173 -22.63 3.22 2.63
N GLN A 174 -22.61 3.34 1.30
CA GLN A 174 -23.33 4.38 0.57
C GLN A 174 -24.78 4.03 0.29
N VAL A 175 -25.15 2.74 0.31
CA VAL A 175 -26.54 2.30 0.09
C VAL A 175 -27.48 2.93 1.11
N ARG A 176 -27.05 3.11 2.37
CA ARG A 176 -27.88 3.74 3.42
C ARG A 176 -28.26 5.19 3.05
N ASP A 177 -27.33 5.95 2.49
CA ASP A 177 -27.50 7.37 2.17
C ASP A 177 -28.31 7.54 0.87
N ILE A 178 -28.30 6.55 -0.02
CA ILE A 178 -29.21 6.46 -1.17
C ILE A 178 -30.64 6.17 -0.70
N LEU A 179 -30.81 5.20 0.22
CA LEU A 179 -32.12 4.84 0.77
C LEU A 179 -32.67 5.88 1.77
N GLY A 180 -31.82 6.80 2.26
CA GLY A 180 -32.18 7.75 3.30
C GLY A 180 -32.41 7.11 4.67
N VAL A 181 -31.81 5.95 4.94
CA VAL A 181 -31.97 5.22 6.22
C VAL A 181 -30.76 5.42 7.13
N THR A 182 -31.02 5.57 8.44
CA THR A 182 -29.95 5.68 9.44
C THR A 182 -29.43 4.31 9.83
N ALA A 183 -28.47 3.77 9.08
CA ALA A 183 -27.79 2.52 9.38
C ALA A 183 -26.32 2.74 9.75
N SER A 184 -25.86 2.15 10.86
CA SER A 184 -24.44 2.17 11.25
C SER A 184 -23.90 0.75 11.29
N GLY A 185 -22.67 0.54 10.84
CA GLY A 185 -22.03 -0.77 10.87
C GLY A 185 -20.54 -0.65 10.53
N SER A 186 -19.70 -1.39 11.23
CA SER A 186 -18.25 -1.40 11.01
C SER A 186 -17.82 -2.44 9.98
N VAL A 187 -18.56 -3.55 9.91
CA VAL A 187 -18.33 -4.71 9.06
C VAL A 187 -19.42 -4.79 8.00
N PHE A 188 -19.07 -5.33 6.82
CA PHE A 188 -20.00 -5.49 5.71
C PHE A 188 -21.29 -6.24 6.10
N THR A 189 -21.16 -7.33 6.86
CA THR A 189 -22.30 -8.15 7.31
C THR A 189 -23.21 -7.42 8.30
N GLU A 190 -22.62 -6.69 9.25
CA GLU A 190 -23.32 -5.85 10.23
C GLU A 190 -24.12 -4.75 9.52
N MET A 191 -23.51 -4.08 8.54
CA MET A 191 -24.15 -3.00 7.78
C MET A 191 -25.38 -3.51 7.01
N TRP A 192 -25.28 -4.63 6.30
CA TRP A 192 -26.43 -5.21 5.60
C TRP A 192 -27.54 -5.65 6.57
N GLY A 193 -27.18 -6.25 7.70
CA GLY A 193 -28.15 -6.61 8.74
C GLY A 193 -28.96 -5.40 9.24
N ASN A 194 -28.29 -4.27 9.47
CA ASN A 194 -28.93 -3.03 9.93
C ASN A 194 -29.73 -2.34 8.82
N ILE A 195 -29.25 -2.34 7.57
CA ILE A 195 -30.02 -1.82 6.43
C ILE A 195 -31.33 -2.60 6.25
N PHE A 196 -31.29 -3.94 6.32
CA PHE A 196 -32.51 -4.74 6.20
C PHE A 196 -33.49 -4.51 7.34
N ARG A 197 -32.99 -4.24 8.55
CA ARG A 197 -33.84 -3.95 9.71
C ARG A 197 -34.54 -2.59 9.60
N ASN A 198 -33.86 -1.58 9.05
CA ASN A 198 -34.38 -0.22 8.90
C ASN A 198 -34.99 0.05 7.51
N ILE A 199 -35.18 -0.98 6.67
CA ILE A 199 -35.67 -0.81 5.29
C ILE A 199 -37.06 -0.16 5.22
N HIS A 200 -37.85 -0.26 6.29
CA HIS A 200 -39.18 0.35 6.38
C HIS A 200 -39.14 1.89 6.52
N GLU A 201 -38.01 2.46 6.94
CA GLU A 201 -37.81 3.91 7.11
C GLU A 201 -37.24 4.59 5.84
N THR A 202 -37.27 3.89 4.70
CA THR A 202 -36.69 4.36 3.44
C THR A 202 -37.38 5.63 2.94
N ASN A 203 -36.59 6.65 2.60
CA ASN A 203 -37.07 7.85 1.93
C ASN A 203 -37.07 7.64 0.41
N ALA A 204 -38.27 7.61 -0.18
CA ALA A 204 -38.44 7.42 -1.61
C ALA A 204 -37.79 8.55 -2.44
N TRP A 205 -37.83 9.79 -1.95
CA TRP A 205 -37.26 10.94 -2.67
C TRP A 205 -35.73 10.86 -2.77
N ASP A 206 -35.06 10.54 -1.65
CA ASP A 206 -33.61 10.33 -1.65
C ASP A 206 -33.21 9.16 -2.54
N THR A 207 -33.99 8.07 -2.55
CA THR A 207 -33.73 6.89 -3.39
C THR A 207 -33.82 7.24 -4.88
N VAL A 208 -34.88 7.92 -5.29
CA VAL A 208 -35.08 8.34 -6.69
C VAL A 208 -33.99 9.31 -7.12
N LEU A 209 -33.67 10.31 -6.28
CA LEU A 209 -32.61 11.27 -6.58
C LEU A 209 -31.25 10.58 -6.70
N GLY A 210 -30.91 9.69 -5.77
CA GLY A 210 -29.67 8.93 -5.77
C GLY A 210 -29.50 8.05 -7.01
N ILE A 211 -30.52 7.26 -7.36
CA ILE A 211 -30.49 6.41 -8.57
C ILE A 211 -30.39 7.26 -9.84
N CYS A 212 -31.13 8.37 -9.92
CA CYS A 212 -31.04 9.30 -11.03
C CYS A 212 -29.63 9.90 -11.16
N CYS A 213 -29.02 10.32 -10.04
CA CYS A 213 -27.65 10.82 -10.02
C CYS A 213 -26.65 9.76 -10.49
N ILE A 214 -26.77 8.50 -10.05
CA ILE A 214 -25.92 7.40 -10.52
C ILE A 214 -26.05 7.23 -12.04
N ALA A 215 -27.28 7.19 -12.56
CA ALA A 215 -27.53 7.05 -14.00
C ALA A 215 -26.90 8.21 -14.79
N VAL A 216 -27.13 9.46 -14.35
CA VAL A 216 -26.54 10.66 -14.97
C VAL A 216 -25.01 10.62 -14.94
N LEU A 217 -24.39 10.29 -13.80
CA LEU A 217 -22.94 10.20 -13.68
C LEU A 217 -22.33 9.14 -14.62
N LEU A 218 -22.97 7.98 -14.74
CA LEU A 218 -22.53 6.91 -15.64
C LEU A 218 -22.72 7.29 -17.12
N ILE A 219 -23.85 7.93 -17.46
CA ILE A 219 -24.10 8.44 -18.82
C ILE A 219 -23.06 9.50 -19.19
N MET A 220 -22.82 10.50 -18.33
CA MET A 220 -21.80 11.53 -18.57
C MET A 220 -20.39 10.95 -18.71
N ARG A 221 -20.09 9.86 -18.00
CA ARG A 221 -18.84 9.12 -18.16
C ARG A 221 -18.74 8.44 -19.53
N ILE A 222 -19.80 7.77 -19.99
CA ILE A 222 -19.83 7.12 -21.31
C ILE A 222 -19.71 8.17 -22.42
N ILE A 223 -20.43 9.30 -22.30
CA ILE A 223 -20.37 10.41 -23.26
C ILE A 223 -18.93 10.92 -23.44
N GLY A 224 -18.15 11.02 -22.36
CA GLY A 224 -16.74 11.42 -22.43
C GLY A 224 -15.82 10.43 -23.15
N GLN A 225 -16.26 9.18 -23.33
CA GLN A 225 -15.52 8.16 -24.08
C GLN A 225 -15.88 8.16 -25.57
N LEU A 226 -17.01 8.77 -25.95
CA LEU A 226 -17.42 8.91 -27.34
C LEU A 226 -16.53 9.97 -28.00
N LYS A 227 -15.65 9.54 -28.90
CA LYS A 227 -14.91 10.43 -29.79
C LYS A 227 -15.75 10.70 -31.03
N ILE A 228 -16.11 11.96 -31.25
CA ILE A 228 -16.79 12.40 -32.47
C ILE A 228 -15.71 12.60 -33.53
N GLY A 229 -15.58 11.61 -34.41
CA GLY A 229 -14.58 11.59 -35.49
C GLY A 229 -14.17 10.16 -35.82
N SER A 230 -14.21 9.80 -37.10
CA SER A 230 -13.75 8.48 -37.54
C SER A 230 -12.21 8.46 -37.51
N ASN A 231 -11.63 7.70 -36.58
CA ASN A 231 -10.19 7.35 -36.62
C ASN A 231 -9.87 6.36 -37.77
N LYS A 232 -10.85 6.05 -38.63
CA LYS A 232 -10.63 5.28 -39.85
C LYS A 232 -10.43 6.25 -41.02
N GLY A 233 -9.16 6.49 -41.31
CA GLY A 233 -8.68 7.05 -42.57
C GLY A 233 -8.31 8.52 -42.48
N GLY A 234 -7.08 8.82 -42.06
CA GLY A 234 -6.20 9.94 -42.48
C GLY A 234 -6.72 11.37 -42.64
N VAL A 235 -8.00 11.64 -42.39
CA VAL A 235 -8.63 12.96 -42.55
C VAL A 235 -8.40 13.72 -41.25
N GLU A 236 -7.76 14.89 -41.35
CA GLU A 236 -7.59 15.82 -40.24
C GLU A 236 -8.96 16.16 -39.63
N GLU A 237 -9.07 16.05 -38.31
CA GLU A 237 -10.31 16.37 -37.60
C GLU A 237 -10.72 17.84 -37.87
N THR A 238 -11.98 18.07 -38.25
CA THR A 238 -12.51 19.42 -38.45
C THR A 238 -12.40 20.21 -37.13
N LYS A 239 -12.13 21.52 -37.18
CA LYS A 239 -12.08 22.39 -35.98
C LYS A 239 -13.32 22.24 -35.07
N LEU A 240 -14.50 22.00 -35.66
CA LEU A 240 -15.74 21.73 -34.93
C LEU A 240 -15.72 20.39 -34.18
N GLN A 241 -15.14 19.34 -34.76
CA GLN A 241 -14.99 18.03 -34.13
C GLN A 241 -13.99 18.09 -32.96
N LEU A 242 -12.87 18.78 -33.14
CA LEU A 242 -11.90 19.05 -32.08
C LEU A 242 -12.53 19.83 -30.92
N PHE A 243 -13.33 20.86 -31.23
CA PHE A 243 -14.06 21.62 -30.22
C PHE A 243 -15.10 20.75 -29.49
N ALA A 244 -15.89 19.98 -30.22
CA ALA A 244 -16.88 19.06 -29.66
C ALA A 244 -16.22 18.02 -28.74
N ASN A 245 -15.12 17.39 -29.18
CA ASN A 245 -14.37 16.42 -28.39
C ASN A 245 -13.82 17.05 -27.09
N LYS A 246 -13.28 18.28 -27.15
CA LYS A 246 -12.85 19.01 -25.95
C LYS A 246 -14.01 19.33 -25.00
N PHE A 247 -15.16 19.73 -25.54
CA PHE A 247 -16.35 20.03 -24.74
C PHE A 247 -16.91 18.76 -24.06
N LEU A 248 -17.03 17.65 -24.79
CA LEU A 248 -17.46 16.37 -24.24
C LEU A 248 -16.52 15.87 -23.15
N TRP A 249 -15.22 16.03 -23.35
CA TRP A 249 -14.21 15.69 -22.35
C TRP A 249 -14.35 16.55 -21.08
N LEU A 250 -14.52 17.87 -21.23
CA LEU A 250 -14.74 18.78 -20.11
C LEU A 250 -16.02 18.45 -19.34
N PHE A 251 -17.12 18.22 -20.07
CA PHE A 251 -18.42 17.84 -19.49
C PHE A 251 -18.33 16.53 -18.71
N SER A 252 -17.62 15.53 -19.24
CA SER A 252 -17.41 14.24 -18.56
C SER A 252 -16.51 14.35 -17.33
N THR A 253 -15.52 15.25 -17.37
CA THR A 253 -14.59 15.49 -16.26
C THR A 253 -15.25 16.28 -15.13
N ALA A 254 -16.08 17.27 -15.47
CA ALA A 254 -16.82 18.11 -14.51
C ALA A 254 -18.09 17.44 -13.94
N ARG A 255 -18.36 16.15 -14.26
CA ARG A 255 -19.60 15.46 -13.88
C ARG A 255 -19.95 15.53 -12.38
N ASN A 256 -18.95 15.40 -11.50
CA ASN A 256 -19.18 15.45 -10.05
C ASN A 256 -19.62 16.86 -9.61
N ALA A 257 -18.96 17.90 -10.13
CA ALA A 257 -19.31 19.29 -9.83
C ALA A 257 -20.69 19.66 -10.40
N ILE A 258 -20.99 19.24 -11.63
CA ILE A 258 -22.29 19.47 -12.28
C ILE A 258 -23.42 18.85 -11.45
N VAL A 259 -23.28 17.59 -11.04
CA VAL A 259 -24.29 16.91 -10.21
C VAL A 259 -24.49 17.63 -8.88
N VAL A 260 -23.40 18.01 -8.19
CA VAL A 260 -23.52 18.75 -6.92
C VAL A 260 -24.21 20.11 -7.09
N ILE A 261 -23.87 20.87 -8.14
CA ILE A 261 -24.48 22.19 -8.39
C ILE A 261 -25.97 22.03 -8.69
N VAL A 262 -26.34 21.09 -9.56
CA VAL A 262 -27.74 20.85 -9.93
C VAL A 262 -28.55 20.34 -8.74
N CYS A 263 -28.03 19.34 -8.01
CA CYS A 263 -28.71 18.81 -6.83
C CYS A 263 -28.78 19.81 -5.68
N GLY A 264 -27.75 20.65 -5.49
CA GLY A 264 -27.77 21.73 -4.51
C GLY A 264 -28.82 22.80 -4.86
N PHE A 265 -28.97 23.13 -6.15
CA PHE A 265 -30.04 24.04 -6.59
C PHE A 265 -31.44 23.43 -6.40
N ILE A 266 -31.60 22.14 -6.68
CA ILE A 266 -32.85 21.40 -6.40
C ILE A 266 -33.16 21.45 -4.90
N GLY A 267 -32.19 21.11 -4.05
CA GLY A 267 -32.34 21.15 -2.58
C GLY A 267 -32.70 22.54 -2.07
N TYR A 268 -32.06 23.58 -2.59
CA TYR A 268 -32.38 24.97 -2.28
C TYR A 268 -33.81 25.35 -2.68
N SER A 269 -34.24 25.00 -3.89
CA SER A 269 -35.60 25.29 -4.38
C SER A 269 -36.68 24.64 -3.51
N PHE A 270 -36.48 23.38 -3.10
CA PHE A 270 -37.42 22.69 -2.22
C PHE A 270 -37.42 23.27 -0.80
N GLN A 271 -36.25 23.62 -0.25
CA GLN A 271 -36.17 24.21 1.10
C GLN A 271 -36.77 25.62 1.17
N GLN A 272 -36.77 26.38 0.07
CA GLN A 272 -37.48 27.66 -0.01
C GLN A 272 -39.00 27.49 -0.05
N ASN A 273 -39.50 26.37 -0.58
CA ASN A 273 -40.94 26.09 -0.73
C ASN A 273 -41.56 25.41 0.50
N GLY A 274 -40.80 25.22 1.59
CA GLY A 274 -41.24 24.55 2.82
C GLY A 274 -40.19 23.56 3.32
N ASP A 275 -40.61 22.33 3.59
CA ASP A 275 -39.70 21.26 4.01
C ASP A 275 -39.02 20.59 2.81
N SER A 276 -37.70 20.41 2.92
CA SER A 276 -36.96 19.62 1.93
C SER A 276 -37.31 18.14 2.09
N PRO A 277 -37.77 17.45 1.03
CA PRO A 277 -38.01 16.00 1.09
C PRO A 277 -36.71 15.19 1.10
N PHE A 278 -35.55 15.83 0.98
CA PHE A 278 -34.24 15.18 0.92
C PHE A 278 -33.46 15.38 2.21
N GLN A 279 -32.66 14.38 2.58
CA GLN A 279 -31.68 14.52 3.66
C GLN A 279 -30.52 15.40 3.21
N LEU A 280 -30.52 16.65 3.63
CA LEU A 280 -29.46 17.62 3.31
C LEU A 280 -28.24 17.46 4.20
N ILE A 281 -27.08 17.96 3.76
CA ILE A 281 -25.83 17.97 4.55
C ILE A 281 -26.02 18.73 5.86
N GLY A 282 -26.72 19.87 5.82
CA GLY A 282 -26.88 20.77 6.97
C GLY A 282 -25.78 21.83 7.05
N ALA A 283 -25.77 22.61 8.13
CA ALA A 283 -24.90 23.79 8.26
C ALA A 283 -23.40 23.43 8.17
N VAL A 284 -22.70 24.05 7.23
CA VAL A 284 -21.24 23.95 7.08
C VAL A 284 -20.63 25.28 7.52
N PRO A 285 -19.74 25.30 8.52
CA PRO A 285 -19.11 26.54 8.98
C PRO A 285 -18.33 27.19 7.84
N SER A 286 -18.45 28.50 7.73
CA SER A 286 -17.77 29.26 6.68
C SER A 286 -16.43 29.80 7.13
N GLY A 287 -15.48 29.88 6.20
CA GLY A 287 -14.14 30.36 6.46
C GLY A 287 -13.09 29.26 6.53
N LEU A 288 -11.84 29.70 6.66
CA LEU A 288 -10.70 28.81 6.81
C LEU A 288 -10.65 28.23 8.23
N PRO A 289 -10.16 26.98 8.40
CA PRO A 289 -9.96 26.41 9.72
C PRO A 289 -8.94 27.24 10.50
N ASN A 290 -9.17 27.37 11.81
CA ASN A 290 -8.19 27.98 12.70
C ASN A 290 -6.96 27.08 12.77
N PHE A 291 -5.78 27.67 12.59
CA PHE A 291 -4.52 26.96 12.77
C PHE A 291 -4.34 26.66 14.27
N GLN A 292 -4.43 25.38 14.63
CA GLN A 292 -4.37 24.92 16.02
C GLN A 292 -3.49 23.68 16.10
N LEU A 293 -2.92 23.42 17.28
CA LEU A 293 -2.24 22.16 17.52
C LEU A 293 -3.27 21.02 17.52
N PRO A 294 -2.90 19.81 17.06
CA PRO A 294 -3.78 18.66 17.18
C PRO A 294 -4.13 18.41 18.65
N PRO A 295 -5.35 17.93 18.94
CA PRO A 295 -5.82 17.72 20.30
C PRO A 295 -5.01 16.60 20.97
N PHE A 296 -4.14 16.98 21.91
CA PHE A 296 -3.42 16.03 22.78
C PHE A 296 -4.19 15.71 24.07
N GLY A 297 -5.40 16.22 24.18
CA GLY A 297 -6.34 16.00 25.27
C GLY A 297 -7.50 16.97 25.11
N PHE A 298 -8.69 16.54 25.49
CA PHE A 298 -9.88 17.38 25.41
C PHE A 298 -10.84 17.00 26.54
N THR A 299 -11.62 17.98 26.97
CA THR A 299 -12.68 17.77 27.96
C THR A 299 -14.00 17.57 27.22
N GLN A 300 -14.64 16.43 27.44
CA GLN A 300 -15.97 16.16 26.92
C GLN A 300 -16.97 16.15 28.07
N SER A 301 -18.03 16.97 27.95
CA SER A 301 -19.16 16.88 28.87
C SER A 301 -20.06 15.72 28.41
N VAL A 302 -20.07 14.62 29.16
CA VAL A 302 -20.96 13.47 28.92
C VAL A 302 -21.93 13.40 30.09
N ASN A 303 -23.23 13.54 29.82
CA ASN A 303 -24.29 13.53 30.83
C ASN A 303 -24.06 14.51 32.00
N GLY A 304 -23.49 15.68 31.72
CA GLY A 304 -23.20 16.71 32.73
C GLY A 304 -21.95 16.47 33.57
N THR A 305 -21.21 15.38 33.34
CA THR A 305 -19.90 15.14 33.94
C THR A 305 -18.82 15.49 32.92
N GLU A 306 -17.91 16.40 33.28
CA GLU A 306 -16.75 16.73 32.45
C GLU A 306 -15.69 15.62 32.60
N ILE A 307 -15.54 14.81 31.56
CA ILE A 307 -14.49 13.79 31.49
C ILE A 307 -13.33 14.39 30.71
N TYR A 308 -12.16 14.46 31.34
CA TYR A 308 -10.92 14.84 30.67
C TYR A 308 -10.29 13.60 30.05
N TYR A 309 -10.15 13.59 28.72
CA TYR A 309 -9.43 12.57 28.00
C TYR A 309 -7.97 13.00 27.88
N SER A 310 -7.04 12.21 28.43
CA SER A 310 -5.61 12.45 28.27
C SER A 310 -5.11 11.91 26.93
N PHE A 311 -3.92 12.35 26.50
CA PHE A 311 -3.25 11.81 25.30
C PHE A 311 -3.17 10.28 25.30
N LEU A 312 -2.87 9.68 26.46
CA LEU A 312 -2.73 8.22 26.56
C LEU A 312 -4.05 7.51 26.41
N ASP A 313 -5.15 8.09 26.92
CA ASP A 313 -6.50 7.53 26.77
C ASP A 313 -6.90 7.56 25.29
N MET A 314 -6.71 8.70 24.62
CA MET A 314 -7.01 8.84 23.20
C MET A 314 -6.18 7.88 22.33
N VAL A 315 -4.89 7.70 22.65
CA VAL A 315 -4.01 6.74 21.94
C VAL A 315 -4.46 5.30 22.18
N SER A 316 -4.89 4.97 23.40
CA SER A 316 -5.45 3.66 23.73
C SER A 316 -6.74 3.39 22.96
N ASP A 317 -7.63 4.38 22.86
CA ASP A 317 -8.90 4.27 22.16
C ASP A 317 -8.72 4.10 20.64
N LEU A 318 -7.71 4.75 20.05
CA LEU A 318 -7.37 4.59 18.63
C LEU A 318 -6.76 3.20 18.30
N GLY A 319 -6.21 2.49 19.29
CA GLY A 319 -5.73 1.12 19.16
C GLY A 319 -4.81 0.86 17.97
N THR A 320 -5.16 -0.15 17.15
CA THR A 320 -4.38 -0.57 15.97
C THR A 320 -4.47 0.41 14.80
N GLY A 321 -5.46 1.32 14.80
CA GLY A 321 -5.66 2.31 13.74
C GLY A 321 -4.45 3.23 13.55
N ILE A 322 -3.65 3.46 14.60
CA ILE A 322 -2.42 4.27 14.57
C ILE A 322 -1.36 3.65 13.64
N ILE A 323 -1.30 2.33 13.52
CA ILE A 323 -0.31 1.62 12.70
C ILE A 323 -0.89 1.26 11.34
N VAL A 324 -2.16 0.85 11.32
CA VAL A 324 -2.77 0.36 10.08
C VAL A 324 -3.11 1.50 9.13
N THR A 325 -3.69 2.60 9.62
CA THR A 325 -4.00 3.79 8.78
C THR A 325 -2.80 4.29 7.97
N PRO A 326 -1.61 4.53 8.58
CA PRO A 326 -0.45 4.99 7.81
C PRO A 326 0.10 3.96 6.84
N LEU A 327 0.05 2.67 7.19
CA LEU A 327 0.47 1.59 6.30
C LEU A 327 -0.43 1.53 5.07
N ILE A 328 -1.75 1.57 5.24
CA ILE A 328 -2.70 1.52 4.12
C ILE A 328 -2.61 2.76 3.24
N SER A 329 -2.50 3.96 3.85
CA SER A 329 -2.30 5.22 3.13
C SER A 329 -1.02 5.17 2.25
N LEU A 330 0.05 4.54 2.75
CA LEU A 330 1.25 4.27 1.95
C LEU A 330 0.95 3.32 0.78
N LEU A 331 0.27 2.20 1.01
CA LEU A 331 -0.02 1.22 -0.05
C LEU A 331 -0.89 1.81 -1.16
N GLU A 332 -1.91 2.58 -0.80
CA GLU A 332 -2.75 3.30 -1.77
C GLU A 332 -1.88 4.23 -2.63
N THR A 333 -0.97 4.98 -2.01
CA THR A 333 -0.10 5.90 -2.73
C THR A 333 0.93 5.17 -3.60
N ILE A 334 1.53 4.07 -3.14
CA ILE A 334 2.46 3.30 -3.96
C ILE A 334 1.74 2.62 -5.13
N ALA A 335 0.51 2.14 -4.94
CA ALA A 335 -0.29 1.60 -6.03
C ALA A 335 -0.55 2.68 -7.10
N ILE A 336 -0.89 3.90 -6.70
CA ILE A 336 -1.02 5.05 -7.60
C ILE A 336 0.29 5.33 -8.33
N CYS A 337 1.38 5.51 -7.58
CA CYS A 337 2.69 5.81 -8.15
C CYS A 337 3.09 4.74 -9.16
N LYS A 338 2.93 3.44 -8.85
CA LYS A 338 3.27 2.34 -9.76
C LYS A 338 2.35 2.31 -10.98
N ALA A 339 1.07 2.60 -10.83
CA ALA A 339 0.11 2.64 -11.94
C ALA A 339 0.40 3.77 -12.93
N PHE A 340 0.93 4.91 -12.48
CA PHE A 340 1.20 6.09 -13.32
C PHE A 340 2.70 6.38 -13.55
N ALA A 341 3.60 5.55 -13.02
CA ALA A 341 5.05 5.75 -13.15
C ALA A 341 5.58 5.62 -14.59
N ASN A 342 4.82 5.05 -15.54
CA ASN A 342 5.26 4.81 -16.92
C ASN A 342 6.65 4.11 -16.99
N GLY A 343 6.88 3.13 -16.11
CA GLY A 343 8.14 2.39 -16.03
C GLY A 343 9.24 3.05 -15.20
N LYS A 344 9.01 4.23 -14.61
CA LYS A 344 9.95 4.84 -13.66
C LYS A 344 9.94 4.11 -12.31
N ALA A 345 11.10 4.03 -11.68
CA ALA A 345 11.19 3.50 -10.32
C ALA A 345 10.49 4.45 -9.33
N VAL A 346 9.67 3.89 -8.45
CA VAL A 346 8.98 4.61 -7.37
C VAL A 346 9.78 4.41 -6.09
N ASP A 347 10.20 5.51 -5.45
CA ASP A 347 10.86 5.45 -4.15
C ASP A 347 9.81 5.48 -3.02
N ALA A 348 9.49 4.30 -2.48
CA ALA A 348 8.50 4.18 -1.42
C ALA A 348 8.89 4.91 -0.14
N THR A 349 10.19 5.03 0.16
CA THR A 349 10.66 5.75 1.36
C THR A 349 10.44 7.24 1.22
N GLN A 350 10.60 7.79 0.01
CA GLN A 350 10.34 9.21 -0.24
C GLN A 350 8.85 9.55 -0.18
N GLU A 351 8.01 8.70 -0.77
CA GLU A 351 6.54 8.89 -0.70
C GLU A 351 6.04 8.82 0.74
N LEU A 352 6.60 7.92 1.55
CA LEU A 352 6.27 7.79 2.96
C LEU A 352 6.58 9.06 3.76
N LEU A 353 7.71 9.72 3.50
CA LEU A 353 8.02 11.02 4.08
C LEU A 353 7.08 12.11 3.57
N ALA A 354 6.77 12.13 2.27
CA ALA A 354 5.92 13.16 1.66
C ALA A 354 4.49 13.13 2.21
N ILE A 355 3.87 11.96 2.24
CA ILE A 355 2.51 11.76 2.77
C ILE A 355 2.50 11.99 4.28
N GLY A 356 3.53 11.52 4.99
CA GLY A 356 3.67 11.71 6.43
C GLY A 356 3.72 13.19 6.82
N LEU A 357 4.58 13.96 6.15
CA LEU A 357 4.66 15.41 6.36
C LEU A 357 3.36 16.12 5.96
N ALA A 358 2.70 15.67 4.89
CA ALA A 358 1.42 16.23 4.47
C ALA A 358 0.30 15.96 5.50
N ASN A 359 0.25 14.78 6.10
CA ASN A 359 -0.70 14.43 7.17
C ASN A 359 -0.38 15.17 8.49
N VAL A 360 0.90 15.29 8.86
CA VAL A 360 1.31 16.13 10.01
C VAL A 360 0.86 17.57 9.78
N ALA A 361 1.07 18.15 8.60
CA ALA A 361 0.63 19.52 8.33
C ALA A 361 -0.91 19.64 8.35
N ASN A 362 -1.61 18.68 7.74
CA ASN A 362 -3.07 18.62 7.72
C ASN A 362 -3.69 18.58 9.13
N SER A 363 -3.04 17.97 10.11
CA SER A 363 -3.58 17.96 11.49
C SER A 363 -3.65 19.36 12.11
N PHE A 364 -2.78 20.30 11.71
CA PHE A 364 -2.82 21.69 12.23
C PHE A 364 -4.00 22.51 11.71
N VAL A 365 -4.61 22.07 10.61
CA VAL A 365 -5.80 22.68 10.01
C VAL A 365 -7.05 21.87 10.30
N GLN A 366 -7.02 21.03 11.34
CA GLN A 366 -8.15 20.22 11.77
C GLN A 366 -8.65 19.29 10.66
N ALA A 367 -7.75 18.52 10.04
CA ALA A 367 -8.13 17.50 9.07
C ALA A 367 -7.96 16.09 9.65
N PHE A 368 -8.74 15.15 9.13
CA PHE A 368 -8.54 13.71 9.36
C PHE A 368 -7.54 13.11 8.35
N PRO A 369 -7.03 11.88 8.58
CA PRO A 369 -6.02 11.27 7.71
C PRO A 369 -6.40 11.26 6.22
N GLY A 370 -5.45 11.60 5.36
CA GLY A 370 -5.63 11.60 3.90
C GLY A 370 -4.46 10.97 3.14
N GLY A 371 -4.56 10.99 1.82
CA GLY A 371 -3.59 10.42 0.90
C GLY A 371 -3.89 10.72 -0.58
N GLY A 372 -3.21 10.01 -1.47
CA GLY A 372 -3.57 9.99 -2.89
C GLY A 372 -4.79 9.11 -3.15
N ALA A 373 -5.71 9.53 -4.01
CA ALA A 373 -6.83 8.69 -4.47
C ALA A 373 -6.64 8.25 -5.93
N LEU A 374 -6.84 6.95 -6.21
CA LEU A 374 -6.71 6.38 -7.58
C LEU A 374 -7.58 7.10 -8.61
N ALA A 375 -8.85 7.37 -8.28
CA ALA A 375 -9.79 8.03 -9.19
C ALA A 375 -9.36 9.46 -9.53
N ARG A 376 -8.87 10.22 -8.55
CA ARG A 376 -8.35 11.59 -8.75
C ARG A 376 -7.05 11.56 -9.55
N SER A 377 -6.17 10.60 -9.28
CA SER A 377 -4.89 10.40 -9.99
C SER A 377 -5.11 10.08 -11.47
N ALA A 378 -6.10 9.24 -11.80
CA ALA A 378 -6.45 8.94 -13.18
C ALA A 378 -6.94 10.19 -13.93
N VAL A 379 -7.77 11.03 -13.30
CA VAL A 379 -8.23 12.29 -13.88
C VAL A 379 -7.10 13.30 -14.00
N ASN A 380 -6.22 13.37 -13.00
CA ASN A 380 -5.05 14.24 -12.98
C ASN A 380 -4.10 13.94 -14.15
N ASN A 381 -3.77 12.65 -14.34
CA ASN A 381 -2.93 12.19 -15.45
C ASN A 381 -3.63 12.39 -16.81
N ALA A 382 -4.93 12.09 -16.91
CA ALA A 382 -5.71 12.30 -18.14
C ALA A 382 -5.86 13.79 -18.51
N SER A 383 -5.84 14.68 -17.52
CA SER A 383 -5.86 16.14 -17.72
C SER A 383 -4.49 16.70 -18.12
N GLY A 384 -3.45 15.86 -18.17
CA GLY A 384 -2.12 16.25 -18.64
C GLY A 384 -1.23 16.88 -17.57
N VAL A 385 -1.41 16.52 -16.29
CA VAL A 385 -0.51 16.96 -15.22
C VAL A 385 0.95 16.63 -15.54
N ARG A 386 1.84 17.60 -15.35
CA ARG A 386 3.27 17.45 -15.66
C ARG A 386 4.13 17.49 -14.42
N THR A 387 3.74 18.23 -13.39
CA THR A 387 4.48 18.33 -12.13
C THR A 387 3.55 18.28 -10.91
N PRO A 388 4.10 18.01 -9.70
CA PRO A 388 3.32 18.12 -8.46
C PRO A 388 2.68 19.50 -8.22
N LEU A 389 3.12 20.56 -8.93
CA LEU A 389 2.56 21.91 -8.80
C LEU A 389 1.06 21.98 -9.14
N GLY A 390 0.50 21.01 -9.87
CA GLY A 390 -0.95 20.91 -10.06
C GLY A 390 -1.74 20.93 -8.74
N GLY A 391 -1.17 20.39 -7.66
CA GLY A 391 -1.75 20.42 -6.32
C GLY A 391 -1.93 21.83 -5.75
N LEU A 392 -1.15 22.82 -6.20
CA LEU A 392 -1.32 24.23 -5.78
C LEU A 392 -2.68 24.75 -6.24
N TYR A 393 -3.03 24.55 -7.51
CA TYR A 393 -4.29 25.02 -8.07
C TYR A 393 -5.49 24.29 -7.47
N THR A 394 -5.35 22.99 -7.20
CA THR A 394 -6.35 22.22 -6.44
C THR A 394 -6.55 22.83 -5.05
N GLY A 395 -5.48 23.09 -4.29
CA GLY A 395 -5.56 23.69 -2.97
C GLY A 395 -6.16 25.10 -2.97
N LEU A 396 -5.79 25.93 -3.95
CA LEU A 396 -6.37 27.27 -4.13
C LEU A 396 -7.88 27.23 -4.41
N LEU A 397 -8.33 26.27 -5.22
CA LEU A 397 -9.76 26.11 -5.50
C LEU A 397 -10.54 25.65 -4.26
N VAL A 398 -9.95 24.78 -3.44
CA VAL A 398 -10.55 24.37 -2.15
C VAL A 398 -10.61 25.55 -1.18
N ILE A 399 -9.56 26.37 -1.08
CA ILE A 399 -9.56 27.60 -0.29
C ILE A 399 -10.68 28.56 -0.75
N LEU A 400 -10.83 28.73 -2.06
CA LEU A 400 -11.92 29.54 -2.62
C LEU A 400 -13.30 28.97 -2.22
N ALA A 401 -13.45 27.66 -2.26
CA ALA A 401 -14.69 27.00 -1.84
C ALA A 401 -14.99 27.19 -0.35
N LEU A 402 -13.96 27.13 0.52
CA LEU A 402 -14.09 27.39 1.97
C LEU A 402 -14.46 28.83 2.31
N LEU A 403 -14.01 29.79 1.50
CA LEU A 403 -14.27 31.22 1.73
C LEU A 403 -15.64 31.66 1.20
N TYR A 404 -16.08 31.12 0.06
CA TYR A 404 -17.25 31.63 -0.65
C TYR A 404 -18.39 30.62 -0.87
N PHE A 405 -18.08 29.32 -0.98
CA PHE A 405 -19.09 28.31 -1.37
C PHE A 405 -19.67 27.49 -0.20
N THR A 406 -19.07 27.53 1.00
CA THR A 406 -19.56 26.79 2.18
C THR A 406 -21.01 27.06 2.56
N PRO A 407 -21.55 28.31 2.53
CA PRO A 407 -22.97 28.53 2.85
C PRO A 407 -23.92 27.83 1.89
N TYR A 408 -23.49 27.54 0.66
CA TYR A 408 -24.34 26.87 -0.34
C TYR A 408 -24.29 25.35 -0.21
N PHE A 409 -23.25 24.80 0.44
CA PHE A 409 -23.13 23.35 0.61
C PHE A 409 -24.18 22.75 1.54
N GLN A 410 -24.82 23.56 2.40
CA GLN A 410 -25.89 23.09 3.27
C GLN A 410 -27.09 22.52 2.52
N TYR A 411 -27.32 22.98 1.28
CA TYR A 411 -28.47 22.60 0.45
C TYR A 411 -28.23 21.32 -0.37
N ILE A 412 -27.05 20.71 -0.27
CA ILE A 412 -26.72 19.52 -1.07
C ILE A 412 -27.38 18.29 -0.44
N PRO A 413 -28.15 17.49 -1.20
CA PRO A 413 -28.68 16.21 -0.73
C PRO A 413 -27.56 15.17 -0.52
N LYS A 414 -27.58 14.46 0.61
CA LYS A 414 -26.62 13.38 0.93
C LYS A 414 -26.67 12.24 -0.08
N SER A 415 -27.85 11.92 -0.61
CA SER A 415 -28.06 10.93 -1.68
C SER A 415 -27.27 11.25 -2.96
N SER A 416 -27.07 12.53 -3.30
CA SER A 416 -26.23 12.94 -4.44
C SER A 416 -24.74 12.69 -4.21
N LEU A 417 -24.25 12.90 -2.98
CA LEU A 417 -22.87 12.61 -2.60
C LEU A 417 -22.60 11.09 -2.59
N ALA A 418 -23.54 10.31 -2.08
CA ALA A 418 -23.49 8.86 -2.09
C ALA A 418 -23.43 8.31 -3.53
N ALA A 419 -24.22 8.89 -4.45
CA ALA A 419 -24.19 8.56 -5.87
C ALA A 419 -22.81 8.83 -6.51
N ILE A 420 -22.16 9.95 -6.15
CA ILE A 420 -20.80 10.29 -6.61
C ILE A 420 -19.79 9.24 -6.14
N ILE A 421 -19.88 8.79 -4.89
CA ILE A 421 -18.99 7.75 -4.35
C ILE A 421 -19.24 6.41 -5.07
N ILE A 422 -20.50 6.00 -5.23
CA ILE A 422 -20.86 4.75 -5.92
C ILE A 422 -20.32 4.74 -7.35
N ALA A 423 -20.55 5.82 -8.10
CA ALA A 423 -20.08 5.96 -9.49
C ALA A 423 -18.54 5.97 -9.61
N ALA A 424 -17.82 6.39 -8.56
CA ALA A 424 -16.37 6.34 -8.51
C ALA A 424 -15.85 4.93 -8.16
N VAL A 425 -16.45 4.28 -7.16
CA VAL A 425 -15.93 3.05 -6.54
C VAL A 425 -16.31 1.78 -7.31
N ILE A 426 -17.41 1.77 -8.06
CA ILE A 426 -17.84 0.57 -8.83
C ILE A 426 -16.75 0.05 -9.79
N PHE A 427 -15.84 0.92 -10.24
CA PHE A 427 -14.74 0.56 -11.13
C PHE A 427 -13.44 0.19 -10.41
N MET A 428 -13.41 0.27 -9.08
CA MET A 428 -12.29 -0.15 -8.24
C MET A 428 -12.29 -1.66 -7.99
N VAL A 429 -13.40 -2.35 -8.24
CA VAL A 429 -13.48 -3.82 -8.14
C VAL A 429 -12.72 -4.47 -9.30
N GLU A 430 -11.62 -5.15 -8.98
CA GLU A 430 -10.66 -5.70 -9.96
C GLU A 430 -11.02 -7.10 -10.49
N VAL A 431 -12.26 -7.31 -10.93
CA VAL A 431 -12.74 -8.63 -11.40
C VAL A 431 -11.88 -9.19 -12.56
N LYS A 432 -11.27 -8.30 -13.36
CA LYS A 432 -10.45 -8.68 -14.51
C LYS A 432 -9.16 -9.44 -14.15
N VAL A 433 -8.66 -9.30 -12.93
CA VAL A 433 -7.39 -9.92 -12.49
C VAL A 433 -7.57 -11.40 -12.10
N VAL A 434 -8.80 -11.80 -11.73
CA VAL A 434 -9.14 -13.18 -11.32
C VAL A 434 -8.79 -14.22 -12.37
N LYS A 435 -9.13 -13.96 -13.65
CA LYS A 435 -8.92 -14.91 -14.75
C LYS A 435 -7.42 -15.14 -15.05
N PRO A 436 -6.57 -14.09 -15.19
CA PRO A 436 -5.13 -14.24 -15.23
C PRO A 436 -4.56 -15.02 -14.03
N MET A 437 -4.96 -14.69 -12.80
CA MET A 437 -4.47 -15.36 -11.59
C MET A 437 -4.77 -16.86 -11.61
N TRP A 438 -5.99 -17.25 -11.98
CA TRP A 438 -6.38 -18.66 -12.10
C TRP A 438 -5.57 -19.42 -13.15
N ARG A 439 -5.28 -18.79 -14.29
CA ARG A 439 -4.48 -19.40 -15.37
C ARG A 439 -3.00 -19.50 -15.01
N SER A 440 -2.48 -18.57 -14.21
CA SER A 440 -1.07 -18.55 -13.81
C SER A 440 -0.79 -19.48 -12.63
N LYS A 441 -1.39 -19.24 -11.45
CA LYS A 441 -1.12 -20.02 -10.24
C LYS A 441 -2.31 -19.97 -9.28
N LYS A 442 -2.94 -21.13 -9.05
CA LYS A 442 -4.13 -21.26 -8.18
C LYS A 442 -3.88 -20.82 -6.73
N SER A 443 -2.65 -20.95 -6.21
CA SER A 443 -2.30 -20.48 -4.86
C SER A 443 -2.47 -18.98 -4.71
N ASP A 444 -2.22 -18.23 -5.78
CA ASP A 444 -2.27 -16.77 -5.74
C ASP A 444 -3.74 -16.32 -5.75
N LEU A 445 -4.62 -17.04 -6.46
CA LEU A 445 -6.07 -16.82 -6.34
C LEU A 445 -6.57 -17.13 -4.93
N PHE A 446 -6.14 -18.25 -4.34
CA PHE A 446 -6.53 -18.58 -2.97
C PHE A 446 -6.14 -17.46 -1.99
N LEU A 447 -4.91 -16.94 -2.11
CA LEU A 447 -4.44 -15.84 -1.26
C LEU A 447 -5.26 -14.55 -1.45
N GLY A 448 -5.56 -14.18 -2.70
CA GLY A 448 -6.39 -13.01 -3.00
C GLY A 448 -7.82 -13.17 -2.48
N LEU A 449 -8.43 -14.35 -2.67
CA LEU A 449 -9.79 -14.65 -2.20
C LEU A 449 -9.87 -14.71 -0.68
N ALA A 450 -8.88 -15.32 -0.01
CA ALA A 450 -8.81 -15.37 1.45
C ALA A 450 -8.70 -13.95 2.03
N THR A 451 -7.88 -13.08 1.44
CA THR A 451 -7.78 -11.67 1.83
C THR A 451 -9.10 -10.93 1.61
N PHE A 452 -9.73 -11.12 0.45
CA PHE A 452 -11.03 -10.51 0.13
C PHE A 452 -12.11 -10.88 1.15
N ILE A 453 -12.26 -12.18 1.46
CA ILE A 453 -13.24 -12.67 2.45
C ILE A 453 -12.90 -12.16 3.85
N ALA A 454 -11.63 -12.20 4.26
CA ALA A 454 -11.21 -11.72 5.57
C ALA A 454 -11.52 -10.23 5.76
N CYS A 455 -11.30 -9.40 4.74
CA CYS A 455 -11.61 -7.97 4.78
C CYS A 455 -13.12 -7.68 4.82
N LEU A 456 -13.98 -8.57 4.30
CA LEU A 456 -15.44 -8.40 4.35
C LEU A 456 -16.04 -8.81 5.71
N VAL A 457 -15.50 -9.86 6.33
CA VAL A 457 -16.08 -10.47 7.54
C VAL A 457 -15.44 -9.90 8.82
N LEU A 458 -14.19 -9.46 8.76
CA LEU A 458 -13.47 -8.88 9.89
C LEU A 458 -13.33 -7.36 9.71
N PRO A 459 -13.01 -6.60 10.77
CA PRO A 459 -12.54 -5.23 10.63
C PRO A 459 -11.44 -5.14 9.58
N LEU A 460 -11.47 -4.08 8.76
CA LEU A 460 -10.64 -3.97 7.57
C LEU A 460 -9.14 -4.11 7.90
N GLU A 461 -8.76 -3.57 9.05
CA GLU A 461 -7.41 -3.63 9.61
C GLU A 461 -6.91 -5.06 9.83
N ILE A 462 -7.76 -5.91 10.42
CA ILE A 462 -7.44 -7.31 10.70
C ILE A 462 -7.44 -8.09 9.38
N GLY A 463 -8.40 -7.81 8.49
CA GLY A 463 -8.51 -8.48 7.20
C GLY A 463 -7.25 -8.36 6.35
N ILE A 464 -6.63 -7.17 6.27
CA ILE A 464 -5.39 -7.02 5.52
C ILE A 464 -4.19 -7.65 6.22
N LEU A 465 -4.09 -7.57 7.55
CA LEU A 465 -3.02 -8.23 8.31
C LEU A 465 -3.04 -9.74 8.14
N VAL A 466 -4.23 -10.34 8.08
CA VAL A 466 -4.41 -11.77 7.74
C VAL A 466 -3.90 -12.05 6.32
N GLY A 467 -4.23 -11.21 5.33
CA GLY A 467 -3.75 -11.37 3.96
C GLY A 467 -2.22 -11.30 3.84
N ILE A 468 -1.59 -10.32 4.50
CA ILE A 468 -0.12 -10.18 4.55
C ILE A 468 0.49 -11.37 5.28
N GLY A 469 -0.06 -11.77 6.42
CA GLY A 469 0.40 -12.92 7.21
C GLY A 469 0.36 -14.23 6.42
N LEU A 470 -0.74 -14.47 5.69
CA LEU A 470 -0.84 -15.62 4.79
C LEU A 470 0.23 -15.55 3.68
N ASN A 471 0.43 -14.38 3.05
CA ASN A 471 1.46 -14.21 2.01
C ASN A 471 2.86 -14.54 2.55
N LEU A 472 3.21 -14.01 3.73
CA LEU A 472 4.48 -14.28 4.39
C LEU A 472 4.64 -15.77 4.72
N LEU A 473 3.57 -16.42 5.21
CA LEU A 473 3.58 -17.85 5.49
C LEU A 473 3.81 -18.68 4.22
N PHE A 474 3.18 -18.31 3.10
CA PHE A 474 3.42 -18.98 1.81
C PHE A 474 4.87 -18.83 1.33
N ILE A 475 5.46 -17.63 1.47
CA ILE A 475 6.87 -17.37 1.14
C ILE A 475 7.78 -18.22 2.04
N LEU A 476 7.53 -18.21 3.35
CA LEU A 476 8.31 -18.95 4.33
C LEU A 476 8.19 -20.47 4.11
N TYR A 477 7.01 -20.98 3.79
CA TYR A 477 6.80 -22.39 3.49
C TYR A 477 7.62 -22.85 2.28
N HIS A 478 7.62 -22.08 1.18
CA HIS A 478 8.43 -22.39 0.01
C HIS A 478 9.93 -22.23 0.26
N ALA A 479 10.31 -21.34 1.19
CA ALA A 479 11.70 -21.22 1.64
C ALA A 479 12.13 -22.43 2.50
N ALA A 480 11.23 -22.97 3.34
CA ALA A 480 11.48 -24.10 4.23
C ALA A 480 11.45 -25.47 3.55
N ARG A 481 10.70 -25.62 2.45
CA ARG A 481 10.53 -26.90 1.72
C ARG A 481 10.98 -26.75 0.25
N PRO A 482 12.29 -26.57 -0.01
CA PRO A 482 12.82 -26.55 -1.38
C PRO A 482 12.59 -27.89 -2.08
N LYS A 483 12.44 -27.86 -3.41
CA LYS A 483 12.40 -29.09 -4.21
C LYS A 483 13.84 -29.51 -4.51
N ILE A 484 14.08 -30.82 -4.50
CA ILE A 484 15.39 -31.39 -4.81
C ILE A 484 15.18 -32.36 -5.95
N SER A 485 15.84 -32.13 -7.08
CA SER A 485 15.96 -33.14 -8.13
C SER A 485 17.02 -34.15 -7.72
N VAL A 486 16.74 -35.42 -8.01
CA VAL A 486 17.61 -36.54 -7.68
C VAL A 486 17.82 -37.32 -8.96
N GLU A 487 19.04 -37.30 -9.47
CA GLU A 487 19.40 -37.99 -10.71
C GLU A 487 20.57 -38.93 -10.45
N LYS A 488 20.50 -40.13 -11.02
CA LYS A 488 21.59 -41.11 -10.97
C LYS A 488 22.37 -41.00 -12.27
N LEU A 489 23.64 -40.63 -12.16
CA LEU A 489 24.53 -40.43 -13.30
C LEU A 489 25.69 -41.41 -13.23
N THR A 490 26.25 -41.72 -14.40
CA THR A 490 27.47 -42.49 -14.55
C THR A 490 28.59 -41.56 -15.00
N SER A 491 29.68 -41.54 -14.24
CA SER A 491 30.93 -40.89 -14.65
C SER A 491 31.46 -41.50 -15.96
N HIS A 492 32.31 -40.78 -16.68
CA HIS A 492 32.98 -41.28 -17.90
C HIS A 492 33.75 -42.59 -17.65
N GLU A 493 34.23 -42.80 -16.42
CA GLU A 493 34.94 -44.00 -16.00
C GLU A 493 34.03 -45.12 -15.45
N GLY A 494 32.70 -44.98 -15.59
CA GLY A 494 31.72 -46.01 -15.23
C GLY A 494 31.29 -46.04 -13.76
N THR A 495 31.71 -45.06 -12.94
CA THR A 495 31.28 -44.94 -11.54
C THR A 495 29.88 -44.33 -11.45
N GLU A 496 28.94 -45.04 -10.84
CA GLU A 496 27.60 -44.50 -10.56
C GLU A 496 27.63 -43.55 -9.36
N TYR A 497 27.06 -42.36 -9.53
CA TYR A 497 26.89 -41.39 -8.44
C TYR A 497 25.50 -40.74 -8.49
N LEU A 498 25.06 -40.25 -7.33
CA LEU A 498 23.80 -39.54 -7.18
C LEU A 498 24.05 -38.04 -7.19
N ILE A 499 23.47 -37.30 -8.14
CA ILE A 499 23.47 -35.85 -8.10
C ILE A 499 22.15 -35.35 -7.48
N LEU A 500 22.29 -34.50 -6.47
CA LEU A 500 21.20 -33.87 -5.74
C LEU A 500 21.28 -32.37 -6.00
N THR A 501 20.30 -31.81 -6.72
CA THR A 501 20.26 -30.38 -7.02
C THR A 501 19.09 -29.73 -6.27
N PRO A 502 19.35 -29.01 -5.17
CA PRO A 502 18.34 -28.18 -4.53
C PRO A 502 17.96 -27.00 -5.43
N ASP A 503 16.66 -26.70 -5.55
CA ASP A 503 16.17 -25.59 -6.37
C ASP A 503 16.36 -24.19 -5.73
N ARG A 504 16.75 -24.13 -4.46
CA ARG A 504 16.81 -22.90 -3.63
C ARG A 504 17.96 -22.94 -2.61
N CYS A 505 18.12 -21.83 -1.88
CA CYS A 505 19.10 -21.68 -0.81
C CYS A 505 18.94 -22.64 0.38
N LEU A 506 20.07 -22.91 1.03
CA LEU A 506 20.16 -23.59 2.31
C LEU A 506 20.22 -22.55 3.43
N ILE A 507 19.07 -22.28 4.03
CA ILE A 507 18.92 -21.35 5.16
C ILE A 507 18.23 -22.09 6.31
N PHE A 508 18.25 -21.54 7.52
CA PHE A 508 17.77 -22.20 8.74
C PHE A 508 16.43 -22.96 8.61
N PRO A 509 15.40 -22.51 7.85
CA PRO A 509 14.15 -23.27 7.79
C PRO A 509 14.20 -24.48 6.86
N SER A 510 15.17 -24.55 5.92
CA SER A 510 15.26 -25.62 4.91
C SER A 510 16.33 -26.67 5.19
N THR A 511 17.34 -26.35 6.00
CA THR A 511 18.56 -27.16 6.13
C THR A 511 18.30 -28.57 6.62
N ASP A 512 17.51 -28.75 7.68
CA ASP A 512 17.16 -30.08 8.18
C ASP A 512 16.29 -30.88 7.19
N TYR A 513 15.41 -30.20 6.45
CA TYR A 513 14.61 -30.86 5.42
C TYR A 513 15.50 -31.38 4.29
N VAL A 514 16.44 -30.56 3.81
CA VAL A 514 17.40 -30.97 2.78
C VAL A 514 18.28 -32.10 3.30
N ARG A 515 18.85 -32.00 4.50
CA ARG A 515 19.65 -33.06 5.13
C ARG A 515 18.89 -34.39 5.14
N ASN A 516 17.66 -34.40 5.67
CA ASN A 516 16.85 -35.62 5.74
C ASN A 516 16.58 -36.21 4.35
N LEU A 517 16.36 -35.37 3.34
CA LEU A 517 16.12 -35.85 1.98
C LEU A 517 17.40 -36.40 1.34
N VAL A 518 18.55 -35.72 1.52
CA VAL A 518 19.86 -36.18 1.06
C VAL A 518 20.20 -37.51 1.70
N THR A 519 20.09 -37.62 3.03
CA THR A 519 20.36 -38.84 3.78
C THR A 519 19.43 -39.98 3.35
N LYS A 520 18.13 -39.71 3.18
CA LYS A 520 17.16 -40.73 2.73
C LYS A 520 17.49 -41.30 1.35
N HIS A 521 17.87 -40.46 0.38
CA HIS A 521 18.23 -40.94 -0.97
C HIS A 521 19.61 -41.60 -1.01
N SER A 522 20.55 -41.08 -0.23
CA SER A 522 21.89 -41.62 -0.03
C SER A 522 21.87 -43.04 0.53
N ILE A 523 21.14 -43.28 1.62
CA ILE A 523 21.04 -44.60 2.27
C ILE A 523 20.36 -45.62 1.35
N ARG A 524 19.37 -45.18 0.55
CA ARG A 524 18.63 -46.08 -0.34
C ARG A 524 19.49 -46.66 -1.47
N GLN A 525 20.53 -45.94 -1.90
CA GLN A 525 21.36 -46.36 -3.04
C GLN A 525 22.79 -46.76 -2.65
N GLY A 526 23.35 -46.23 -1.56
CA GLY A 526 24.70 -46.57 -1.10
C GLY A 526 25.85 -46.09 -2.00
N ILE A 527 25.57 -45.27 -3.02
CA ILE A 527 26.55 -44.76 -3.99
C ILE A 527 27.08 -43.36 -3.62
N PRO A 528 28.24 -42.92 -4.14
CA PRO A 528 28.72 -41.53 -4.02
C PRO A 528 27.65 -40.47 -4.26
N VAL A 529 27.66 -39.39 -3.46
CA VAL A 529 26.67 -38.31 -3.56
C VAL A 529 27.35 -36.99 -3.90
N VAL A 530 26.84 -36.32 -4.93
CA VAL A 530 27.22 -34.97 -5.34
C VAL A 530 26.05 -34.03 -5.07
N ILE A 531 26.29 -32.96 -4.31
CA ILE A 531 25.32 -31.88 -4.13
C ILE A 531 25.66 -30.76 -5.11
N ASP A 532 24.76 -30.54 -6.07
CA ASP A 532 24.87 -29.40 -6.99
C ASP A 532 24.42 -28.12 -6.29
N CYS A 533 25.40 -27.24 -6.04
CA CYS A 533 25.21 -25.99 -5.32
C CYS A 533 24.98 -24.79 -6.25
N SER A 534 24.77 -25.00 -7.56
CA SER A 534 24.62 -23.92 -8.54
C SER A 534 23.49 -22.93 -8.20
N HIS A 535 22.42 -23.40 -7.54
CA HIS A 535 21.29 -22.57 -7.12
C HIS A 535 21.38 -22.05 -5.67
N ILE A 536 22.42 -22.44 -4.92
CA ILE A 536 22.63 -22.03 -3.53
C ILE A 536 23.40 -20.70 -3.52
N TYR A 537 22.69 -19.60 -3.25
CA TYR A 537 23.29 -18.25 -3.24
C TYR A 537 23.56 -17.69 -1.84
N GLY A 538 23.13 -18.37 -0.77
CA GLY A 538 23.36 -17.95 0.60
C GLY A 538 23.20 -19.10 1.58
N ALA A 539 23.93 -19.02 2.71
CA ALA A 539 23.86 -19.93 3.84
C ALA A 539 24.04 -19.15 5.15
N ASP A 540 23.45 -19.68 6.22
CA ASP A 540 23.62 -19.16 7.59
C ASP A 540 24.39 -20.15 8.48
N PHE A 541 24.63 -19.75 9.72
CA PHE A 541 25.36 -20.58 10.69
C PHE A 541 24.66 -21.93 10.93
N THR A 542 23.33 -21.94 11.00
CA THR A 542 22.55 -23.18 11.13
C THR A 542 22.77 -24.11 9.93
N ALA A 543 22.78 -23.57 8.71
CA ALA A 543 23.12 -24.35 7.52
C ALA A 543 24.53 -24.94 7.59
N ALA A 544 25.51 -24.16 8.05
CA ALA A 544 26.89 -24.63 8.22
C ALA A 544 26.97 -25.82 9.19
N THR A 545 26.35 -25.72 10.38
CA THR A 545 26.32 -26.82 11.36
C THR A 545 25.62 -28.08 10.84
N VAL A 546 24.59 -27.92 10.02
CA VAL A 546 23.89 -29.05 9.37
C VAL A 546 24.79 -29.71 8.32
N VAL A 547 25.54 -28.93 7.53
CA VAL A 547 26.52 -29.45 6.56
C VAL A 547 27.68 -30.14 7.27
N GLU A 548 28.16 -29.60 8.40
CA GLU A 548 29.16 -30.25 9.25
C GLU A 548 28.67 -31.60 9.78
N SER A 549 27.43 -31.67 10.27
CA SER A 549 26.85 -32.94 10.70
C SER A 549 26.62 -33.90 9.54
N LEU A 550 26.20 -33.40 8.37
CA LEU A 550 25.99 -34.21 7.17
C LEU A 550 27.31 -34.82 6.68
N THR A 551 28.38 -34.03 6.60
CA THR A 551 29.71 -34.51 6.21
C THR A 551 30.26 -35.55 7.19
N LYS A 552 30.11 -35.34 8.50
CA LYS A 552 30.42 -36.35 9.53
C LYS A 552 29.63 -37.66 9.35
N ASP A 553 28.33 -37.57 9.08
CA ASP A 553 27.47 -38.76 8.85
C ASP A 553 27.88 -39.53 7.59
N PHE A 554 28.33 -38.84 6.54
CA PHE A 554 28.81 -39.45 5.30
C PHE A 554 30.20 -40.08 5.48
N ALA A 555 31.11 -39.40 6.17
CA ALA A 555 32.43 -39.92 6.52
C ALA A 555 32.34 -41.19 7.40
N ALA A 556 31.43 -41.20 8.39
CA ALA A 556 31.19 -42.37 9.23
C ALA A 556 30.65 -43.60 8.47
N ARG A 557 30.06 -43.40 7.27
CA ARG A 557 29.56 -44.45 6.38
C ARG A 557 30.53 -44.81 5.26
N ASP A 558 31.72 -44.21 5.24
CA ASP A 558 32.70 -44.31 4.16
C ASP A 558 32.10 -43.99 2.77
N GLN A 559 31.13 -43.08 2.75
CA GLN A 559 30.41 -42.67 1.53
C GLN A 559 30.86 -41.26 1.14
N PRO A 560 31.41 -41.03 -0.06
CA PRO A 560 31.87 -39.71 -0.46
C PRO A 560 30.70 -38.74 -0.68
N LEU A 561 30.83 -37.56 -0.08
CA LEU A 561 29.94 -36.40 -0.28
C LEU A 561 30.74 -35.26 -0.91
N LEU A 562 30.36 -34.84 -2.12
CA LEU A 562 31.06 -33.81 -2.89
C LEU A 562 30.13 -32.63 -3.18
N PHE A 563 30.66 -31.41 -3.21
CA PHE A 563 29.90 -30.19 -3.49
C PHE A 563 30.32 -29.61 -4.85
N TYR A 564 29.37 -29.49 -5.78
CA TYR A 564 29.60 -28.95 -7.11
C TYR A 564 29.21 -27.47 -7.20
N ASN A 565 30.06 -26.65 -7.83
CA ASN A 565 29.78 -25.26 -8.18
C ASN A 565 29.29 -24.37 -7.01
N LEU A 566 29.93 -24.51 -5.85
CA LEU A 566 29.60 -23.72 -4.66
C LEU A 566 30.13 -22.29 -4.77
N LYS A 567 29.30 -21.28 -4.47
CA LYS A 567 29.75 -19.88 -4.45
C LYS A 567 30.80 -19.64 -3.35
N PRO A 568 31.85 -18.84 -3.61
CA PRO A 568 32.90 -18.55 -2.61
C PRO A 568 32.36 -17.96 -1.29
N SER A 569 31.34 -17.10 -1.37
CA SER A 569 30.70 -16.52 -0.18
C SER A 569 29.99 -17.55 0.68
N VAL A 570 29.50 -18.65 0.09
CA VAL A 570 28.84 -19.75 0.80
C VAL A 570 29.90 -20.73 1.32
N SER A 571 30.95 -21.01 0.52
CA SER A 571 32.10 -21.83 0.95
C SER A 571 32.73 -21.28 2.23
N ALA A 572 32.95 -19.97 2.30
CA ALA A 572 33.51 -19.31 3.49
C ALA A 572 32.64 -19.52 4.76
N VAL A 573 31.32 -19.61 4.62
CA VAL A 573 30.41 -19.88 5.74
C VAL A 573 30.54 -21.33 6.21
N PHE A 574 30.66 -22.28 5.27
CA PHE A 574 30.83 -23.70 5.60
C PHE A 574 32.22 -24.01 6.15
N GLU A 575 33.29 -23.44 5.58
CA GLU A 575 34.66 -23.58 6.09
C GLU A 575 34.81 -23.04 7.52
N GLY A 576 34.01 -22.05 7.91
CA GLY A 576 34.01 -21.48 9.26
C GLY A 576 33.68 -22.49 10.38
N VAL A 577 33.02 -23.61 10.07
CA VAL A 577 32.75 -24.70 11.03
C VAL A 577 33.68 -25.92 10.86
N SER A 578 34.70 -25.82 9.99
CA SER A 578 35.69 -26.88 9.73
C SER A 578 35.08 -28.28 9.48
N PRO A 579 34.21 -28.42 8.47
CA PRO A 579 33.56 -29.69 8.13
C PRO A 579 34.58 -30.76 7.70
N GLN A 580 34.33 -32.00 8.09
CA GLN A 580 35.19 -33.14 7.78
C GLN A 580 35.03 -33.53 6.31
N ASP A 581 36.12 -33.84 5.59
CA ASP A 581 36.07 -34.26 4.17
C ASP A 581 35.28 -33.31 3.25
N PHE A 582 35.30 -32.00 3.53
CA PHE A 582 34.61 -31.01 2.71
C PHE A 582 35.38 -30.75 1.41
N VAL A 583 34.86 -31.30 0.31
CA VAL A 583 35.45 -31.18 -1.02
C VAL A 583 34.51 -30.42 -1.95
N VAL A 584 35.00 -29.29 -2.46
CA VAL A 584 34.31 -28.47 -3.46
C VAL A 584 35.03 -28.60 -4.80
N PHE A 585 34.27 -28.78 -5.88
CA PHE A 585 34.82 -28.85 -7.23
C PHE A 585 33.96 -28.07 -8.23
N TYR A 586 34.58 -27.69 -9.35
CA TYR A 586 33.93 -26.85 -10.38
C TYR A 586 33.97 -27.47 -11.78
N ASN A 587 34.84 -28.45 -12.02
CA ASN A 587 35.01 -29.10 -13.33
C ASN A 587 34.66 -30.58 -13.26
N GLN A 588 34.16 -31.12 -14.37
CA GLN A 588 33.76 -32.53 -14.45
C GLN A 588 34.97 -33.49 -14.39
N ASP A 589 36.12 -33.10 -14.94
CA ASP A 589 37.36 -33.90 -14.84
C ASP A 589 37.83 -34.07 -13.37
N GLN A 590 37.62 -33.05 -12.54
CA GLN A 590 37.94 -33.12 -11.10
C GLN A 590 37.00 -34.08 -10.37
N LEU A 591 35.74 -34.17 -10.79
CA LEU A 591 34.79 -35.12 -10.22
C LEU A 591 35.25 -36.56 -10.48
N ASP A 592 35.66 -36.86 -11.71
CA ASP A 592 36.12 -38.20 -12.08
C ASP A 592 37.38 -38.59 -11.29
N GLU A 593 38.33 -37.67 -11.11
CA GLU A 593 39.53 -37.91 -10.27
C GLU A 593 39.17 -38.14 -8.79
N LEU A 594 38.21 -37.38 -8.25
CA LEU A 594 37.75 -37.49 -6.85
C LEU A 594 36.98 -38.79 -6.60
N LEU A 595 36.14 -39.21 -7.55
CA LEU A 595 35.43 -40.48 -7.49
C LEU A 595 36.42 -41.66 -7.60
N ARG A 596 37.48 -41.54 -8.41
CA ARG A 596 38.54 -42.55 -8.53
C ARG A 596 39.34 -42.73 -7.24
N LYS A 597 39.78 -41.63 -6.62
CA LYS A 597 40.61 -41.67 -5.39
C LYS A 597 39.91 -42.31 -4.19
N LYS A 598 38.57 -42.34 -4.18
CA LYS A 598 37.76 -42.91 -3.08
C LYS A 598 37.13 -44.27 -3.42
N GLN A 599 37.47 -44.89 -4.55
CA GLN A 599 37.18 -46.32 -4.75
C GLN A 599 38.23 -47.17 -4.00
N PRO A 600 37.83 -48.24 -3.30
CA PRO A 600 38.81 -49.24 -2.89
C PRO A 600 39.44 -49.83 -4.16
N GLU A 601 40.76 -49.86 -4.23
CA GLU A 601 41.49 -50.55 -5.31
C GLU A 601 40.89 -51.96 -5.45
N LYS A 602 40.31 -52.26 -6.62
CA LYS A 602 40.03 -53.65 -6.96
C LYS A 602 41.37 -54.37 -6.90
N PRO A 603 41.46 -55.52 -6.21
CA PRO A 603 42.72 -56.27 -6.18
C PRO A 603 43.10 -56.57 -7.62
N THR A 604 44.24 -56.03 -8.04
CA THR A 604 44.93 -56.38 -9.26
C THR A 604 45.17 -57.89 -9.17
N ASN A 605 44.47 -58.65 -10.02
CA ASN A 605 44.84 -60.05 -10.26
C ASN A 605 46.17 -60.04 -11.02
N ASP A 606 47.26 -59.83 -10.28
CA ASP A 606 48.60 -60.17 -10.73
C ASP A 606 48.77 -61.68 -10.53
N LEU A 607 48.45 -62.47 -11.55
CA LEU A 607 49.01 -63.83 -11.70
C LEU A 607 49.16 -64.19 -13.19
N VAL A 608 50.43 -64.09 -13.62
CA VAL A 608 51.22 -64.94 -14.55
C VAL A 608 50.66 -65.26 -15.93
#